data_AF-A0A1W9W1P4-F1
#
_entry.id   AF-A0A1W9W1P4-F1
#
_cell.length_a   1.000
_cell.length_b   1.000
_cell.length_c   1.000
_cell.angle_alpha   90.00
_cell.angle_beta   90.00
_cell.angle_gamma   90.00
#
_symmetry.space_group_name_H-M   'P 1'
#
loop_
_entity.id
_entity.type
_entity.pdbx_description
1 polymer ?
#
loop_
_entity_poly.entity_id
_entity_poly.type
_entity_poly.pdbx_seq_one_letter_code
_entity_poly.pdbx_strand_id
1 'polypeptide(L)'
;MSHELRTPLNSILGFSELLLLGVSGELDELVQNDVQLIHNSGQHLLVIINDVLDISKIEAGMIELVQQPLDVHQIVHDVQAATKFTHEGQITIMARYSDEDPDMVHFSVVDTGIGIPHDKQQEIFEQFHQADMSNMRQYGGVGLGLTICQQLIQIHGGTIGV
;
A
#
# COMPACT_ATOMS: atom_id res chain seq x y z
N MET A 1 -17.67 1.76 13.42
CA MET A 1 -16.21 1.51 13.38
C MET A 1 -15.49 2.29 12.27
N SER A 2 -15.54 1.95 10.97
CA SER A 2 -14.74 2.68 9.93
C SER A 2 -15.00 4.21 9.89
N HIS A 3 -16.26 4.63 9.99
CA HIS A 3 -16.63 6.05 10.02
C HIS A 3 -16.19 6.79 11.29
N GLU A 4 -16.04 6.09 12.41
CA GLU A 4 -15.60 6.69 13.69
C GLU A 4 -14.11 7.02 13.68
N LEU A 5 -13.31 6.29 12.91
CA LEU A 5 -11.88 6.57 12.74
C LEU A 5 -11.63 7.60 11.62
N ARG A 6 -12.40 7.54 10.53
CA ARG A 6 -12.24 8.46 9.38
C ARG A 6 -12.63 9.90 9.70
N THR A 7 -13.71 10.12 10.43
CA THR A 7 -14.23 11.48 10.71
C THR A 7 -13.25 12.38 11.48
N PRO A 8 -12.66 11.95 12.62
CA PRO A 8 -11.68 12.78 13.32
C PRO A 8 -10.41 12.97 12.50
N LEU A 9 -9.97 11.96 11.76
CA LEU A 9 -8.76 12.04 10.94
C LEU A 9 -8.93 12.98 9.74
N ASN A 10 -10.07 12.94 9.07
CA ASN A 10 -10.41 13.88 7.99
C ASN A 10 -10.47 15.31 8.50
N SER A 11 -10.89 15.52 9.75
CA SER A 11 -10.87 16.84 10.37
C SER A 11 -9.43 17.33 10.61
N ILE A 12 -8.56 16.48 11.17
CA ILE A 12 -7.13 16.79 11.35
C ILE A 12 -6.47 17.13 10.01
N LEU A 13 -6.71 16.31 8.98
CA LEU A 13 -6.18 16.52 7.64
C LEU A 13 -6.70 17.81 7.00
N GLY A 14 -8.02 18.02 7.03
CA GLY A 14 -8.63 19.22 6.45
C GLY A 14 -8.17 20.50 7.14
N PHE A 15 -8.11 20.52 8.48
CA PHE A 15 -7.64 21.71 9.20
C PHE A 15 -6.14 21.96 9.01
N SER A 16 -5.31 20.92 9.01
CA SER A 16 -3.87 21.08 8.72
C SER A 16 -3.63 21.57 7.28
N GLU A 17 -4.41 21.09 6.31
CA GLU A 17 -4.34 21.57 4.92
C GLU A 17 -4.77 23.03 4.78
N LEU A 18 -5.87 23.43 5.42
CA LEU A 18 -6.32 24.83 5.42
C LEU A 18 -5.28 25.78 6.04
N LEU A 19 -4.59 25.33 7.09
CA LEU A 19 -3.49 26.08 7.71
C LEU A 19 -2.30 26.21 6.77
N LEU A 20 -1.91 25.13 6.07
CA LEU A 20 -0.82 25.14 5.09
C LEU A 20 -1.13 26.00 3.85
N LEU A 21 -2.41 26.07 3.45
CA LEU A 21 -2.89 26.93 2.36
C LEU A 21 -2.96 28.43 2.75
N GLY A 22 -2.70 28.77 4.02
CA GLY A 22 -2.74 30.14 4.52
C GLY A 22 -4.14 30.73 4.64
N VAL A 23 -5.20 29.91 4.58
CA VAL A 23 -6.61 30.37 4.64
C VAL A 23 -6.92 31.03 5.98
N SER A 24 -6.26 30.57 7.05
CA SER A 24 -6.38 31.10 8.41
C SER A 24 -5.30 32.12 8.78
N GLY A 25 -4.52 32.60 7.79
CA GLY A 25 -3.37 33.48 7.97
C GLY A 25 -2.03 32.78 7.68
N GLU A 26 -0.99 33.58 7.46
CA GLU A 26 0.36 33.07 7.23
C GLU A 26 0.94 32.46 8.52
N LEU A 27 1.66 31.35 8.36
CA LEU A 27 2.35 30.66 9.44
C LEU A 27 3.83 31.06 9.43
N ASP A 28 4.42 31.16 10.62
CA ASP A 28 5.87 31.18 10.75
C ASP A 28 6.48 29.85 10.27
N GLU A 29 7.72 29.88 9.77
CA GLU A 29 8.38 28.72 9.15
C GLU A 29 8.43 27.51 10.09
N LEU A 30 8.65 27.73 11.39
CA LEU A 30 8.69 26.65 12.37
C LEU A 30 7.31 26.00 12.53
N VAL A 31 6.26 26.81 12.64
CA VAL A 31 4.88 26.32 12.76
C VAL A 31 4.43 25.62 11.48
N GLN A 32 4.83 26.14 10.32
CA GLN A 32 4.53 25.51 9.04
C GLN A 32 5.13 24.10 8.94
N ASN A 33 6.40 23.93 9.39
CA ASN A 33 7.04 22.62 9.45
C ASN A 33 6.31 21.65 10.39
N ASP A 34 5.89 22.11 11.57
CA ASP A 34 5.13 21.29 12.52
C ASP A 34 3.76 20.88 11.96
N VAL A 35 3.05 21.80 11.31
CA VAL A 35 1.76 21.51 10.67
C VAL A 35 1.93 20.54 9.50
N GLN A 36 3.00 20.68 8.72
CA GLN A 36 3.32 19.73 7.65
C GLN A 36 3.58 18.33 8.20
N LEU A 37 4.29 18.23 9.34
CA LEU A 37 4.52 16.96 10.01
C LEU A 37 3.21 16.33 10.51
N ILE A 38 2.30 17.13 11.10
CA ILE A 38 0.97 16.68 11.52
C ILE A 38 0.18 16.17 10.31
N HIS A 39 0.17 16.92 9.21
CA HIS A 39 -0.54 16.55 7.99
C HIS A 39 -0.02 15.22 7.42
N ASN A 40 1.29 15.11 7.22
CA ASN A 40 1.92 13.90 6.69
C ASN A 40 1.70 12.69 7.62
N SER A 41 1.76 12.89 8.94
CA SER A 41 1.48 11.84 9.92
C SER A 41 0.03 11.38 9.87
N GLY A 42 -0.91 12.32 9.72
CA GLY A 42 -2.34 12.02 9.56
C GLY A 42 -2.61 11.24 8.27
N GLN A 43 -1.96 11.61 7.17
CA GLN A 43 -2.08 10.88 5.89
C GLN A 43 -1.54 9.47 6.03
N HIS A 44 -0.39 9.32 6.67
CA HIS A 44 0.19 8.00 6.94
C HIS A 44 -0.76 7.14 7.79
N LEU A 45 -1.28 7.68 8.89
CA LEU A 45 -2.23 6.96 9.75
C LEU A 45 -3.50 6.54 9.00
N LEU A 46 -3.98 7.34 8.05
CA LEU A 46 -5.15 7.00 7.24
C LEU A 46 -4.90 5.76 6.38
N VAL A 47 -3.70 5.62 5.82
CA VAL A 47 -3.28 4.41 5.09
C VAL A 47 -3.32 3.21 6.01
N ILE A 48 -2.73 3.29 7.21
CA ILE A 48 -2.72 2.19 8.19
C ILE A 48 -4.14 1.75 8.56
N ILE A 49 -5.01 2.72 8.85
CA ILE A 49 -6.40 2.42 9.21
C ILE A 49 -7.13 1.75 8.06
N ASN A 50 -6.93 2.20 6.82
CA ASN A 50 -7.54 1.55 5.66
C ASN A 50 -7.04 0.12 5.49
N ASP A 51 -5.73 -0.14 5.62
CA ASP A 51 -5.17 -1.50 5.54
C ASP A 51 -5.80 -2.43 6.59
N VAL A 52 -5.90 -1.98 7.84
CA VAL A 52 -6.52 -2.76 8.94
C VAL A 52 -8.00 -3.02 8.68
N LEU A 53 -8.73 -2.02 8.16
CA LEU A 53 -10.13 -2.18 7.80
C LEU A 53 -10.32 -3.16 6.64
N ASP A 54 -9.41 -3.16 5.66
CA ASP A 54 -9.51 -4.05 4.51
C ASP A 54 -9.25 -5.50 4.92
N ILE A 55 -8.26 -5.77 5.78
CA ILE A 55 -8.08 -7.09 6.40
C ILE A 55 -9.35 -7.52 7.15
N SER A 56 -9.91 -6.62 7.97
CA SER A 56 -11.11 -6.93 8.76
C SER A 56 -12.31 -7.29 7.86
N LYS A 57 -12.46 -6.63 6.70
CA LYS A 57 -13.51 -6.96 5.73
C LYS A 57 -13.26 -8.30 5.06
N ILE A 58 -12.01 -8.59 4.69
CA ILE A 58 -11.62 -9.87 4.08
C ILE A 58 -11.95 -11.02 5.03
N GLU A 59 -11.47 -10.95 6.27
CA GLU A 59 -11.67 -12.00 7.28
C GLU A 59 -13.15 -12.19 7.64
N ALA A 60 -13.94 -11.12 7.62
CA ALA A 60 -15.38 -11.18 7.83
C ALA A 60 -16.17 -11.66 6.60
N GLY A 61 -15.52 -11.94 5.47
CA GLY A 61 -16.18 -12.32 4.21
C GLY A 61 -17.06 -11.21 3.63
N MET A 62 -16.76 -9.95 3.95
CA MET A 62 -17.53 -8.76 3.52
C MET A 62 -16.99 -8.12 2.24
N ILE A 63 -16.00 -8.73 1.58
CA ILE A 63 -15.50 -8.25 0.28
C ILE A 63 -16.34 -8.87 -0.83
N GLU A 64 -16.92 -8.01 -1.66
CA GLU A 64 -17.56 -8.40 -2.92
C GLU A 64 -16.57 -8.20 -4.07
N LEU A 65 -16.32 -9.27 -4.82
CA LEU A 65 -15.53 -9.21 -6.03
C LEU A 65 -16.37 -8.70 -7.20
N VAL A 66 -15.87 -7.67 -7.88
CA VAL A 66 -16.53 -7.09 -9.06
C VAL A 66 -15.57 -7.15 -10.23
N GLN A 67 -15.99 -7.80 -11.32
CA GLN A 67 -15.22 -7.81 -12.56
C GLN A 67 -15.40 -6.48 -13.28
N GLN A 68 -14.30 -5.79 -13.55
CA GLN A 68 -14.29 -4.51 -14.25
C GLN A 68 -13.14 -4.45 -15.25
N PRO A 69 -13.28 -3.70 -16.36
CA PRO A 69 -12.16 -3.42 -17.26
C PRO A 69 -10.99 -2.78 -16.51
N LEU A 70 -9.79 -3.25 -16.80
CA LEU A 70 -8.57 -2.82 -16.16
C LEU A 70 -7.89 -1.72 -16.98
N ASP A 71 -7.53 -0.60 -16.36
CA ASP A 71 -6.69 0.41 -17.00
C ASP A 71 -5.20 0.04 -16.82
N VAL A 72 -4.61 -0.49 -17.88
CA VAL A 72 -3.21 -0.89 -17.92
C VAL A 72 -2.27 0.31 -17.68
N HIS A 73 -2.63 1.50 -18.16
CA HIS A 73 -1.81 2.69 -17.96
C HIS A 73 -1.75 3.07 -16.47
N GLN A 74 -2.89 2.99 -15.78
CA GLN A 74 -2.95 3.24 -14.33
C GLN A 74 -2.10 2.22 -13.56
N ILE A 75 -2.17 0.94 -13.89
CA ILE A 75 -1.36 -0.09 -13.22
C ILE A 75 0.13 0.18 -13.38
N VAL A 76 0.57 0.51 -14.60
CA VAL A 76 1.99 0.80 -14.84
C VAL A 76 2.44 1.99 -13.98
N HIS A 77 1.62 3.02 -13.88
CA HIS A 77 1.90 4.17 -13.03
C HIS A 77 1.95 3.80 -11.53
N ASP A 78 1.02 2.96 -11.06
CA ASP A 78 0.98 2.52 -9.66
C ASP A 78 2.20 1.65 -9.31
N VAL A 79 2.63 0.77 -10.21
CA VAL A 79 3.87 -0.01 -10.03
C VAL A 79 5.10 0.89 -10.09
N GLN A 80 5.11 1.92 -10.94
CA GLN A 80 6.18 2.94 -10.95
C GLN A 80 6.26 3.73 -9.64
N ALA A 81 5.14 3.97 -8.95
CA ALA A 81 5.15 4.59 -7.63
C ALA A 81 5.64 3.63 -6.53
N ALA A 82 5.55 2.31 -6.77
CA ALA A 82 5.97 1.26 -5.85
C ALA A 82 7.46 0.90 -5.94
N THR A 83 8.24 1.49 -6.87
CA THR A 83 9.67 1.20 -7.12
C THR A 83 10.61 1.69 -6.03
N LYS A 84 10.10 1.92 -4.82
CA LYS A 84 10.85 2.45 -3.68
C LYS A 84 12.10 1.61 -3.38
N PHE A 85 12.08 0.32 -3.68
CA PHE A 85 13.19 -0.61 -3.43
C PHE A 85 14.20 -0.74 -4.59
N THR A 86 13.98 -0.06 -5.71
CA THR A 86 14.85 -0.11 -6.90
C THR A 86 15.26 1.32 -7.30
N HIS A 87 16.35 1.83 -6.72
CA HIS A 87 16.86 3.19 -6.99
C HIS A 87 17.53 3.31 -8.36
N GLU A 88 18.25 2.26 -8.75
CA GLU A 88 18.83 2.07 -10.08
C GLU A 88 18.53 0.65 -10.53
N GLY A 89 18.12 0.47 -11.80
CA GLY A 89 17.79 -0.84 -12.34
C GLY A 89 16.51 -0.85 -13.18
N GLN A 90 15.85 -2.00 -13.22
CA GLN A 90 14.65 -2.19 -14.03
C GLN A 90 13.60 -3.00 -13.26
N ILE A 91 12.34 -2.71 -13.55
CA ILE A 91 11.20 -3.48 -13.08
C ILE A 91 10.46 -4.00 -14.31
N THR A 92 10.29 -5.31 -14.37
CA THR A 92 9.61 -6.01 -15.46
C THR A 92 8.29 -6.55 -14.95
N ILE A 93 7.20 -6.19 -15.60
CA ILE A 93 5.86 -6.73 -15.34
C ILE A 93 5.50 -7.61 -16.54
N MET A 94 5.08 -8.84 -16.28
CA MET A 94 4.59 -9.76 -17.30
C MET A 94 3.24 -10.33 -16.91
N ALA A 95 2.40 -10.56 -17.91
CA ALA A 95 1.16 -11.30 -17.79
C ALA A 95 1.13 -12.36 -18.87
N ARG A 96 0.84 -13.61 -18.50
CA ARG A 96 0.63 -14.72 -19.45
C ARG A 96 -0.55 -15.55 -19.00
N TYR A 97 -1.27 -16.16 -19.93
CA TYR A 97 -2.22 -17.22 -19.59
C TYR A 97 -1.48 -18.37 -18.90
N SER A 98 -2.11 -18.99 -17.92
CA SER A 98 -1.55 -20.18 -17.27
C SER A 98 -1.55 -21.36 -18.24
N ASP A 99 -0.46 -22.12 -18.23
CA ASP A 99 -0.35 -23.35 -19.03
C ASP A 99 -1.22 -24.49 -18.45
N GLU A 100 -1.59 -24.38 -17.16
CA GLU A 100 -2.37 -25.39 -16.43
C GLU A 100 -3.89 -25.10 -16.46
N ASP A 101 -4.26 -23.82 -16.45
CA ASP A 101 -5.66 -23.37 -16.41
C ASP A 101 -5.87 -22.18 -17.36
N PRO A 102 -6.61 -22.37 -18.48
CA PRO A 102 -6.81 -21.31 -19.47
C PRO A 102 -7.64 -20.12 -18.95
N ASP A 103 -8.37 -20.28 -17.84
CA ASP A 103 -9.13 -19.19 -17.21
C ASP A 103 -8.28 -18.38 -16.21
N MET A 104 -7.03 -18.80 -15.98
CA MET A 104 -6.10 -18.14 -15.07
C MET A 104 -5.01 -17.36 -15.81
N VAL A 105 -4.62 -16.22 -15.24
CA VAL A 105 -3.52 -15.39 -15.72
C VAL A 105 -2.42 -15.37 -14.67
N HIS A 106 -1.20 -15.70 -15.07
CA HIS A 106 -0.01 -15.55 -14.26
C HIS A 106 0.56 -14.14 -14.44
N PHE A 107 0.54 -13.36 -13.38
CA PHE A 107 1.22 -12.06 -13.29
C PHE A 107 2.56 -12.23 -12.56
N SER A 108 3.63 -11.68 -13.13
CA SER A 108 4.94 -11.65 -12.49
C SER A 108 5.52 -10.24 -12.50
N VAL A 109 6.02 -9.80 -11.35
CA VAL A 109 6.77 -8.55 -11.20
C VAL A 109 8.18 -8.92 -10.77
N VAL A 110 9.17 -8.49 -11.54
CA VAL A 110 10.59 -8.75 -11.27
C VAL A 110 11.32 -7.43 -11.16
N ASP A 111 11.93 -7.18 -10.02
CA ASP A 111 12.79 -6.03 -9.78
C ASP A 111 14.27 -6.43 -9.62
N THR A 112 15.16 -5.46 -9.79
CA THR A 112 16.61 -5.62 -9.56
C THR A 112 17.07 -4.91 -8.30
N GLY A 113 16.18 -4.73 -7.33
CA GLY A 113 16.44 -4.06 -6.06
C GLY A 113 17.25 -4.91 -5.08
N ILE A 114 17.11 -4.60 -3.79
CA ILE A 114 17.89 -5.21 -2.70
C ILE A 114 17.66 -6.72 -2.54
N GLY A 115 16.58 -7.25 -3.11
CA GLY A 115 16.16 -8.64 -2.94
C GLY A 115 15.61 -8.93 -1.54
N ILE A 116 15.07 -10.15 -1.38
CA ILE A 116 14.50 -10.63 -0.11
C ILE A 116 15.27 -11.90 0.29
N PRO A 117 15.87 -11.95 1.49
CA PRO A 117 16.52 -13.16 1.99
C PRO A 117 15.58 -14.38 1.99
N HIS A 118 16.09 -15.56 1.64
CA HIS A 118 15.26 -16.78 1.52
C HIS A 118 14.51 -17.14 2.80
N ASP A 119 15.11 -16.92 3.97
CA ASP A 119 14.49 -17.15 5.27
C ASP A 119 13.36 -16.15 5.58
N LYS A 120 13.26 -15.04 4.84
CA LYS A 120 12.24 -14.00 5.00
C LYS A 120 11.12 -14.06 3.97
N GLN A 121 11.26 -14.85 2.90
CA GLN A 121 10.31 -14.90 1.79
C GLN A 121 8.89 -15.34 2.20
N GLN A 122 8.75 -16.16 3.25
CA GLN A 122 7.42 -16.51 3.79
C GLN A 122 6.91 -15.44 4.75
N GLU A 123 7.79 -14.91 5.60
CA GLU A 123 7.44 -13.93 6.64
C GLU A 123 6.87 -12.62 6.05
N ILE A 124 7.29 -12.20 4.84
CA ILE A 124 6.77 -10.96 4.23
C ILE A 124 5.27 -10.98 3.92
N PHE A 125 4.63 -12.16 3.90
CA PHE A 125 3.19 -12.30 3.72
C PHE A 125 2.44 -12.31 5.06
N GLU A 126 3.14 -12.34 6.19
CA GLU A 126 2.53 -12.30 7.52
C GLU A 126 2.17 -10.88 7.95
N GLN A 127 1.08 -10.73 8.70
CA GLN A 127 0.62 -9.42 9.18
C GLN A 127 1.71 -8.76 10.03
N PHE A 128 1.96 -7.47 9.77
CA PHE A 128 2.91 -6.63 10.50
C PHE A 128 4.39 -7.03 10.38
N HIS A 129 4.74 -7.89 9.42
CA HIS A 129 6.10 -8.30 9.16
C HIS A 129 6.76 -7.46 8.06
N GLN A 130 8.03 -7.13 8.27
CA GLN A 130 8.89 -6.45 7.30
C GLN A 130 10.23 -7.17 7.22
N ALA A 131 10.75 -7.37 6.02
CA ALA A 131 12.01 -8.06 5.80
C ALA A 131 13.21 -7.37 6.46
N ASP A 132 13.16 -6.04 6.66
CA ASP A 132 14.23 -5.29 7.30
C ASP A 132 13.72 -4.04 8.05
N MET A 133 13.77 -4.08 9.39
CA MET A 133 13.36 -2.97 10.28
C MET A 133 14.33 -1.78 10.24
N SER A 134 15.55 -1.96 9.72
CA SER A 134 16.58 -0.91 9.69
C SER A 134 16.27 0.22 8.70
N ASN A 135 15.48 -0.08 7.66
CA ASN A 135 15.07 0.85 6.61
C ASN A 135 13.62 1.36 6.75
N MET A 136 13.00 1.17 7.92
CA MET A 136 11.63 1.65 8.22
C MET A 136 11.45 3.15 7.91
N ARG A 137 12.50 3.95 8.11
CA ARG A 137 12.47 5.40 7.82
C ARG A 137 12.57 5.74 6.33
N GLN A 138 13.11 4.84 5.50
CA GLN A 138 13.37 5.10 4.08
C GLN A 138 12.25 4.57 3.17
N TYR A 139 11.62 3.44 3.52
CA TYR A 139 10.62 2.80 2.64
C TYR A 139 9.18 2.83 3.17
N GLY A 140 9.00 2.93 4.49
CA GLY A 140 7.69 3.09 5.13
C GLY A 140 6.72 1.92 4.90
N GLY A 141 5.61 1.92 5.65
CA GLY A 141 4.55 0.90 5.58
C GLY A 141 4.40 0.13 6.87
N VAL A 142 3.28 -0.59 7.02
CA VAL A 142 2.95 -1.34 8.24
C VAL A 142 3.14 -2.85 8.06
N GLY A 143 3.52 -3.31 6.87
CA GLY A 143 3.66 -4.75 6.59
C GLY A 143 2.30 -5.45 6.43
N LEU A 144 1.29 -4.75 5.92
CA LEU A 144 -0.04 -5.32 5.66
C LEU A 144 -0.34 -5.51 4.16
N GLY A 145 0.33 -4.76 3.28
CA GLY A 145 0.03 -4.76 1.85
C GLY A 145 0.15 -6.14 1.19
N LEU A 146 1.26 -6.86 1.42
CA LEU A 146 1.45 -8.20 0.84
C LEU A 146 0.48 -9.22 1.42
N THR A 147 0.14 -9.12 2.70
CA THR A 147 -0.89 -9.97 3.32
C THR A 147 -2.26 -9.73 2.68
N ILE A 148 -2.65 -8.46 2.48
CA ILE A 148 -3.90 -8.10 1.81
C ILE A 148 -3.90 -8.65 0.38
N CYS A 149 -2.81 -8.48 -0.38
CA CYS A 149 -2.68 -9.04 -1.72
C CYS A 149 -2.85 -10.56 -1.72
N GLN A 150 -2.20 -11.27 -0.79
CA GLN A 150 -2.31 -12.72 -0.67
C GLN A 150 -3.74 -13.15 -0.40
N GLN A 151 -4.42 -12.53 0.55
CA GLN A 151 -5.82 -12.87 0.87
C GLN A 151 -6.75 -12.57 -0.31
N LEU A 152 -6.59 -11.42 -0.97
CA LEU A 152 -7.40 -11.08 -2.15
C LEU A 152 -7.19 -12.09 -3.29
N ILE A 153 -5.95 -12.48 -3.57
CA ILE A 153 -5.64 -13.46 -4.62
C ILE A 153 -6.23 -14.84 -4.26
N GLN A 154 -6.19 -15.24 -2.99
CA GLN A 154 -6.82 -16.48 -2.52
C GLN A 154 -8.35 -16.46 -2.67
N ILE A 155 -9.01 -15.33 -2.42
CA ILE A 155 -10.46 -15.18 -2.67
C ILE A 155 -10.78 -15.35 -4.16
N HIS A 156 -9.87 -14.95 -5.06
CA HIS A 156 -9.98 -15.20 -6.50
C HIS A 156 -9.60 -16.63 -6.92
N GLY A 157 -9.29 -17.53 -5.97
CA GLY A 157 -8.88 -18.91 -6.25
C GLY A 157 -7.43 -19.04 -6.75
N GLY A 158 -6.65 -17.96 -6.69
CA GLY A 158 -5.26 -17.95 -7.12
C GLY A 158 -4.25 -18.13 -5.97
N THR A 159 -2.98 -18.01 -6.33
CA THR A 159 -1.85 -18.04 -5.39
C THR A 159 -0.87 -16.91 -5.70
N ILE A 160 -0.11 -16.49 -4.68
CA ILE A 160 0.98 -15.52 -4.80
C ILE A 160 2.23 -16.08 -4.12
N GLY A 161 3.40 -15.74 -4.64
CA GLY A 161 4.69 -16.11 -4.08
C GLY A 161 5.81 -15.21 -4.60
N VAL A 162 7.00 -15.40 -4.04
CA VAL A 162 8.26 -14.76 -4.43
C VAL A 162 9.38 -15.80 -4.56
#